data_AF-A0A9W8UBD5-F1
#
_entry.id   AF-A0A9W8UBD5-F1
#
_cell.length_a   1.000
_cell.length_b   1.000
_cell.length_c   1.000
_cell.angle_alpha   90.00
_cell.angle_beta   90.00
_cell.angle_gamma   90.00
#
_symmetry.space_group_name_H-M   'P 1'
#
loop_
_entity.id
_entity.type
_entity.pdbx_description
1 polymer ?
#
loop_
_entity_poly.entity_id
_entity_poly.type
_entity_poly.pdbx_seq_one_letter_code
_entity_poly.pdbx_strand_id
1 'polypeptide(L)'
;MDVKDVSNESQYIAYLKPLQDAAERAARRKGQAALDHPPPQRLVSSFIMKLMASSYRPQPKEHTIATTQVPAPYPPCIHSVNDLEPIMISDMRLETHHRGKKIMLRVLTPPDRITAVMAIVEDEKGTAVLLQLYHQPDETIVPTTEILNTNMV
;
A
#
# COMPACT_ATOMS: atom_id res chain seq x y z
N MET A 1 23.53 -5.49 8.37
CA MET A 1 23.12 -4.53 7.33
C MET A 1 24.24 -3.52 7.22
N ASP A 2 25.07 -3.61 6.19
CA ASP A 2 26.04 -2.55 5.88
C ASP A 2 25.27 -1.38 5.28
N VAL A 3 25.22 -0.27 6.01
CA VAL A 3 24.53 0.95 5.57
C VAL A 3 25.60 1.84 4.92
N LYS A 4 25.47 2.09 3.62
CA LYS A 4 26.31 3.07 2.94
C LYS A 4 25.92 4.47 3.42
N ASP A 5 26.85 5.19 4.03
CA ASP A 5 26.63 6.59 4.37
C ASP A 5 26.61 7.44 3.08
N VAL A 6 25.45 8.01 2.78
CA VAL A 6 25.21 8.90 1.64
C VAL A 6 24.83 10.31 2.09
N SER A 7 25.14 10.68 3.33
CA SER A 7 24.76 11.98 3.92
C SER A 7 25.37 13.18 3.17
N ASN A 8 26.46 12.97 2.43
CA ASN A 8 27.12 14.00 1.64
C ASN A 8 26.57 14.12 0.20
N GLU A 9 25.66 13.25 -0.22
CA GLU A 9 25.10 13.23 -1.56
C GLU A 9 23.80 14.06 -1.62
N SER A 10 23.91 15.30 -2.10
CA SER A 10 22.82 16.28 -2.15
C SER A 10 21.59 15.79 -2.93
N GLN A 11 21.78 14.91 -3.91
CA GLN A 11 20.70 14.29 -4.69
C GLN A 11 19.73 13.48 -3.81
N TYR A 12 20.24 12.74 -2.82
CA TYR A 12 19.42 11.94 -1.92
C TYR A 12 18.69 12.83 -0.91
N ILE A 13 19.34 13.87 -0.39
CA ILE A 13 18.70 14.83 0.51
C ILE A 13 17.55 15.55 -0.20
N ALA A 14 17.79 16.03 -1.43
CA ALA A 14 16.78 16.70 -2.24
C ALA A 14 15.57 15.78 -2.54
N TYR A 15 15.81 14.47 -2.68
CA TYR A 15 14.76 13.47 -2.88
C TYR A 15 14.01 13.10 -1.58
N LEU A 16 14.71 12.94 -0.46
CA LEU A 16 14.14 12.45 0.80
C LEU A 16 13.42 13.55 1.60
N LYS A 17 13.88 14.81 1.52
CA LYS A 17 13.28 15.91 2.29
C LYS A 17 11.78 16.13 2.00
N PRO A 18 11.33 16.18 0.72
CA PRO A 18 9.89 16.26 0.42
C PRO A 18 9.09 15.08 0.96
N LEU A 19 9.68 13.88 0.99
CA LEU A 19 9.03 12.68 1.54
C LEU A 19 8.88 12.79 3.05
N GLN A 20 9.92 13.28 3.75
CA GLN A 20 9.84 13.58 5.18
C GLN A 20 8.75 14.60 5.47
N ASP A 21 8.72 15.73 4.74
CA ASP A 21 7.70 16.76 4.94
C ASP A 21 6.29 16.21 4.68
N ALA A 22 6.14 15.31 3.69
CA ALA A 22 4.87 14.63 3.43
C ALA A 22 4.47 13.69 4.57
N ALA A 23 5.43 12.96 5.15
CA ALA A 23 5.21 12.10 6.32
C ALA A 23 4.71 12.91 7.52
N GLU A 24 5.37 14.04 7.80
CA GLU A 24 5.01 14.91 8.91
C GLU A 24 3.62 15.53 8.73
N ARG A 25 3.24 15.90 7.50
CA ARG A 25 1.89 16.37 7.19
C ARG A 25 0.84 15.26 7.35
N ALA A 26 1.16 14.03 6.93
CA ALA A 26 0.28 12.89 7.10
C ALA A 26 0.05 12.57 8.60
N ALA A 27 1.12 12.59 9.40
CA ALA A 27 1.09 12.35 10.83
C ALA A 27 0.17 13.31 11.59
N ARG A 28 0.10 14.58 11.16
CA ARG A 28 -0.81 15.58 11.74
C ARG A 28 -2.29 15.30 11.48
N ARG A 29 -2.60 14.45 10.50
CA ARG A 29 -3.96 14.04 10.13
C ARG A 29 -4.36 12.70 10.75
N LYS A 30 -3.48 12.08 11.53
CA LYS A 30 -3.76 10.82 12.21
C LYS A 30 -5.09 10.88 12.96
N GLY A 31 -5.88 9.83 12.79
CA GLY A 31 -7.19 9.69 13.39
C GLY A 31 -8.31 10.43 12.66
N GLN A 32 -8.05 11.29 11.67
CA GLN A 32 -9.13 11.89 10.86
C GLN A 32 -9.85 10.83 10.02
N ALA A 33 -11.12 11.08 9.70
CA ALA A 33 -11.86 10.22 8.77
C ALA A 33 -11.20 10.24 7.38
N ALA A 34 -11.10 9.08 6.74
CA ALA A 34 -10.77 9.01 5.34
C ALA A 34 -11.97 9.53 4.52
N LEU A 35 -11.75 10.54 3.69
CA LEU A 35 -12.81 11.17 2.88
C LEU A 35 -12.51 11.09 1.38
N ASP A 36 -11.29 10.73 1.02
CA ASP A 36 -10.85 10.66 -0.37
C ASP A 36 -11.10 9.25 -0.93
N HIS A 37 -12.31 9.07 -1.43
CA HIS A 37 -12.77 7.82 -2.06
C HIS A 37 -13.14 8.10 -3.52
N PRO A 38 -12.15 8.15 -4.42
CA PRO A 38 -12.42 8.34 -5.84
C PRO A 38 -13.21 7.14 -6.40
N PRO A 39 -13.96 7.32 -7.51
CA PRO A 39 -14.72 6.24 -8.11
C PRO A 39 -13.85 5.02 -8.44
N PRO A 40 -14.31 3.78 -8.20
CA PRO A 40 -13.52 2.57 -8.43
C PRO A 40 -12.92 2.47 -9.84
N GLN A 41 -13.68 2.86 -10.87
CA GLN A 41 -13.25 2.82 -12.27
C GLN A 41 -12.05 3.73 -12.52
N ARG A 42 -11.97 4.88 -11.83
CA ARG A 42 -10.82 5.80 -11.91
C ARG A 42 -9.58 5.17 -11.27
N LEU A 43 -9.72 4.50 -10.14
CA LEU A 43 -8.62 3.80 -9.49
C LEU A 43 -8.10 2.66 -10.36
N VAL A 44 -9.01 1.79 -10.82
CA VAL A 44 -8.69 0.65 -11.70
C VAL A 44 -7.99 1.11 -12.96
N SER A 45 -8.56 2.05 -13.72
CA SER A 45 -7.95 2.54 -14.97
C SER A 45 -6.56 3.14 -14.73
N SER A 46 -6.40 3.95 -13.68
CA SER A 46 -5.10 4.55 -13.34
C SER A 46 -4.04 3.51 -12.94
N PHE A 47 -4.46 2.44 -12.26
CA PHE A 47 -3.57 1.37 -11.82
C PHE A 47 -3.15 0.47 -13.00
N ILE A 48 -4.11 0.04 -13.82
CA ILE A 48 -3.84 -0.76 -15.02
C ILE A 48 -2.95 0.01 -16.00
N MET A 49 -3.18 1.30 -16.19
CA MET A 49 -2.30 2.13 -17.02
C MET A 49 -0.86 2.17 -16.49
N LYS A 50 -0.67 2.24 -15.17
CA LYS A 50 0.67 2.16 -14.54
C LYS A 50 1.32 0.79 -14.71
N LEU A 51 0.55 -0.29 -14.59
CA LEU A 51 1.01 -1.66 -14.78
C LEU A 51 1.43 -1.89 -16.25
N MET A 52 0.63 -1.44 -17.21
CA MET A 52 0.99 -1.52 -18.63
C MET A 52 2.22 -0.67 -18.94
N ALA A 53 2.40 0.48 -18.27
CA ALA A 53 3.62 1.28 -18.44
C ALA A 53 4.84 0.63 -17.78
N SER A 54 4.67 -0.16 -16.71
CA SER A 54 5.78 -0.82 -16.02
C SER A 54 6.38 -1.96 -16.84
N SER A 55 5.58 -2.67 -17.65
CA SER A 55 6.09 -3.70 -18.57
C SER A 55 7.02 -3.17 -19.66
N TYR A 56 6.99 -1.85 -19.92
CA TYR A 56 7.91 -1.19 -20.85
C TYR A 56 9.05 -0.44 -20.14
N ARG A 57 9.20 -0.55 -18.80
CA ARG A 57 10.28 0.14 -18.09
C ARG A 57 11.63 -0.46 -18.49
N PRO A 58 12.60 0.37 -18.91
CA PRO A 58 13.98 -0.09 -19.01
C PRO A 58 14.44 -0.55 -17.62
N GLN A 59 15.40 -1.50 -17.59
CA GLN A 59 15.94 -2.01 -16.34
C GLN A 59 16.33 -0.87 -15.39
N PRO A 60 16.08 -1.02 -14.07
CA PRO A 60 16.42 0.01 -13.12
C PRO A 60 17.90 0.37 -13.26
N LYS A 61 18.17 1.64 -13.60
CA LYS A 61 19.54 2.16 -13.56
C LYS A 61 20.05 2.06 -12.12
N GLU A 62 21.37 1.94 -11.96
CA GLU A 62 22.08 1.79 -10.65
C GLU A 62 21.65 2.78 -9.55
N HIS A 63 20.95 3.88 -9.89
CA HIS A 63 20.52 4.93 -8.96
C HIS A 63 19.00 5.06 -8.81
N THR A 64 18.23 4.04 -9.18
CA THR A 64 16.76 4.07 -9.02
C THR A 64 16.39 3.87 -7.54
N ILE A 65 15.87 4.93 -6.91
CA ILE A 65 15.44 4.87 -5.50
C ILE A 65 13.99 4.35 -5.44
N ALA A 66 13.79 3.19 -4.82
CA ALA A 66 12.49 2.74 -4.37
C ALA A 66 12.42 2.97 -2.86
N THR A 67 11.46 3.76 -2.40
CA THR A 67 11.28 4.07 -0.99
C THR A 67 9.82 3.94 -0.60
N THR A 68 9.57 3.54 0.64
CA THR A 68 8.24 3.48 1.23
C THR A 68 8.29 3.98 2.66
N GLN A 69 7.19 4.59 3.11
CA GLN A 69 7.00 4.92 4.52
C GLN A 69 6.31 3.76 5.20
N VAL A 70 7.06 3.07 6.06
CA VAL A 70 6.51 1.98 6.87
C VAL A 70 6.17 2.55 8.25
N PRO A 71 4.96 2.31 8.78
CA PRO A 71 4.61 2.75 10.12
C PRO A 71 5.50 2.06 11.16
N ALA A 72 5.60 2.66 12.36
CA ALA A 72 6.29 2.05 13.48
C ALA A 72 5.75 0.62 13.74
N PRO A 73 6.61 -0.34 14.12
CA PRO A 73 6.17 -1.69 14.44
C PRO A 73 5.02 -1.68 15.44
N TYR A 74 4.01 -2.51 15.19
CA TYR A 74 2.82 -2.61 16.02
C TYR A 74 2.51 -4.06 16.35
N PRO A 75 1.98 -4.36 17.55
CA PRO A 75 1.58 -5.72 17.88
C PRO A 75 0.40 -6.16 17.01
N PRO A 76 0.33 -7.46 16.68
CA PRO A 76 -0.77 -8.03 15.90
C PRO A 76 -2.09 -7.93 16.66
N CYS A 77 -3.20 -8.12 15.95
CA CYS A 77 -4.48 -8.35 16.61
C CYS A 77 -4.48 -9.76 17.23
N ILE A 78 -4.84 -9.85 18.51
CA ILE A 78 -4.91 -11.12 19.26
C ILE A 78 -6.35 -11.61 19.49
N HIS A 79 -7.36 -10.89 18.96
CA HIS A 79 -8.75 -11.32 19.04
C HIS A 79 -9.00 -12.47 18.07
N SER A 80 -9.89 -13.39 18.44
CA SER A 80 -10.35 -14.44 17.52
C SER A 80 -11.07 -13.82 16.33
N VAL A 81 -10.98 -14.45 15.17
CA VAL A 81 -11.69 -14.02 13.94
C VAL A 81 -13.21 -13.91 14.16
N ASN A 82 -13.75 -14.76 15.04
CA ASN A 82 -15.17 -14.76 15.40
C ASN A 82 -15.58 -13.53 16.22
N ASP A 83 -14.64 -12.93 16.94
CA ASP A 83 -14.87 -11.77 17.81
C ASP A 83 -14.61 -10.43 17.10
N LEU A 84 -14.12 -10.47 15.85
CA LEU A 84 -13.85 -9.27 15.07
C LEU A 84 -15.15 -8.66 14.52
N GLU A 85 -15.31 -7.37 14.74
CA GLU A 85 -16.45 -6.60 14.21
C GLU A 85 -16.19 -6.13 12.78
N PRO A 86 -17.17 -6.15 11.89
CA PRO A 86 -17.00 -5.62 10.54
C PRO A 86 -16.68 -4.11 10.55
N ILE A 87 -15.87 -3.67 9.59
CA ILE A 87 -15.61 -2.25 9.28
C ILE A 87 -15.61 -2.06 7.76
N MET A 88 -16.08 -0.91 7.30
CA MET A 88 -16.02 -0.50 5.89
C MET A 88 -14.88 0.48 5.68
N ILE A 89 -14.38 0.59 4.45
CA ILE A 89 -13.30 1.53 4.10
C ILE A 89 -13.68 2.97 4.46
N SER A 90 -14.95 3.35 4.23
CA SER A 90 -15.47 4.69 4.55
C SER A 90 -15.42 5.04 6.04
N ASP A 91 -15.37 4.04 6.91
CA ASP A 91 -15.39 4.21 8.37
C ASP A 91 -13.95 4.23 8.94
N MET A 92 -12.94 3.98 8.10
CA MET A 92 -11.54 3.96 8.50
C MET A 92 -11.00 5.36 8.81
N ARG A 93 -9.93 5.38 9.62
CA ARG A 93 -9.28 6.60 10.10
C ARG A 93 -7.81 6.57 9.73
N LEU A 94 -7.31 7.70 9.26
CA LEU A 94 -5.94 7.85 8.75
C LEU A 94 -4.92 7.46 9.83
N GLU A 95 -3.90 6.70 9.45
CA GLU A 95 -2.79 6.29 10.33
C GLU A 95 -3.20 5.65 11.67
N THR A 96 -4.29 4.89 11.65
CA THR A 96 -4.75 4.12 12.82
C THR A 96 -4.75 2.63 12.52
N HIS A 97 -4.50 1.83 13.56
CA HIS A 97 -4.65 0.37 13.48
C HIS A 97 -6.05 0.01 13.98
N HIS A 98 -6.91 -0.47 13.10
CA HIS A 98 -8.28 -0.88 13.42
C HIS A 98 -8.34 -2.26 14.07
N ARG A 99 -7.70 -2.42 15.23
CA ARG A 99 -7.70 -3.69 15.99
C ARG A 99 -9.11 -4.06 16.45
N GLY A 100 -9.40 -5.36 16.46
CA GLY A 100 -10.74 -5.87 16.79
C GLY A 100 -11.74 -5.71 15.64
N LYS A 101 -11.29 -5.22 14.47
CA LYS A 101 -12.11 -5.09 13.27
C LYS A 101 -11.67 -6.07 12.19
N LYS A 102 -12.61 -6.44 11.31
CA LYS A 102 -12.36 -7.17 10.07
C LYS A 102 -13.05 -6.47 8.91
N ILE A 103 -12.48 -6.63 7.71
CA ILE A 103 -13.09 -6.15 6.48
C ILE A 103 -12.98 -7.26 5.43
N MET A 104 -14.03 -7.39 4.62
CA MET A 104 -14.03 -8.25 3.45
C MET A 104 -13.78 -7.39 2.21
N LEU A 105 -12.84 -7.83 1.37
CA LEU A 105 -12.38 -7.07 0.22
C LEU A 105 -12.44 -7.93 -1.04
N ARG A 106 -12.90 -7.33 -2.14
CA ARG A 106 -12.83 -7.91 -3.48
C ARG A 106 -11.69 -7.25 -4.26
N VAL A 107 -10.81 -8.07 -4.84
CA VAL A 107 -9.70 -7.58 -5.69
C VAL A 107 -10.25 -7.21 -7.07
N LEU A 108 -9.88 -6.02 -7.56
CA LEU A 108 -10.37 -5.44 -8.82
C LEU A 108 -9.33 -5.42 -9.94
N THR A 109 -8.04 -5.57 -9.61
CA THR A 109 -6.94 -5.54 -10.59
C THR A 109 -5.96 -6.67 -10.31
N PRO A 110 -5.23 -7.16 -11.33
CA PRO A 110 -4.05 -7.98 -11.10
C PRO A 110 -3.10 -7.28 -10.13
N PRO A 111 -2.42 -8.01 -9.22
CA PRO A 111 -1.47 -7.41 -8.32
C PRO A 111 -0.20 -6.95 -9.06
N ASP A 112 0.47 -5.95 -8.51
CA ASP A 112 1.81 -5.50 -8.91
C ASP A 112 2.74 -5.47 -7.69
N ARG A 113 4.05 -5.57 -7.91
CA ARG A 113 5.07 -5.50 -6.85
C ARG A 113 6.11 -4.43 -7.13
N ILE A 114 6.23 -3.49 -6.20
CA ILE A 114 7.31 -2.50 -6.16
C ILE A 114 8.01 -2.57 -4.80
N THR A 115 7.45 -1.91 -3.78
CA THR A 115 7.90 -1.99 -2.37
C THR A 115 6.96 -2.84 -1.50
N ALA A 116 5.81 -3.20 -2.05
CA ALA A 116 4.74 -3.99 -1.45
C ALA A 116 4.01 -4.76 -2.56
N VAL A 117 3.24 -5.77 -2.20
CA VAL A 117 2.23 -6.34 -3.10
C VAL A 117 1.03 -5.40 -3.10
N MET A 118 0.64 -4.92 -4.28
CA MET A 118 -0.36 -3.86 -4.43
C MET A 118 -1.47 -4.28 -5.38
N ALA A 119 -2.71 -3.97 -5.05
CA ALA A 119 -3.86 -4.12 -5.94
C ALA A 119 -4.95 -3.10 -5.59
N ILE A 120 -5.81 -2.77 -6.55
CA ILE A 120 -7.05 -2.07 -6.24
C ILE A 120 -8.05 -3.07 -5.67
N VAL A 121 -8.65 -2.72 -4.54
CA VAL A 121 -9.66 -3.52 -3.87
C VAL A 121 -10.90 -2.67 -3.59
N GLU A 122 -12.04 -3.31 -3.39
CA GLU A 122 -13.26 -2.67 -2.90
C GLU A 122 -13.85 -3.43 -1.71
N ASP A 123 -14.59 -2.72 -0.86
CA ASP A 123 -15.41 -3.31 0.20
C ASP A 123 -16.83 -3.64 -0.27
N GLU A 124 -17.64 -4.19 0.64
CA GLU A 124 -19.04 -4.57 0.38
C GLU A 124 -19.95 -3.38 0.03
N LYS A 125 -19.53 -2.14 0.30
CA LYS A 125 -20.26 -0.92 -0.08
C LYS A 125 -19.77 -0.32 -1.41
N GLY A 126 -18.82 -0.97 -2.08
CA GLY A 126 -18.23 -0.50 -3.34
C GLY A 126 -17.24 0.65 -3.17
N THR A 127 -16.78 0.91 -1.95
CA THR A 127 -15.71 1.90 -1.72
C THR A 127 -14.39 1.25 -2.10
N ALA A 128 -13.64 1.85 -3.02
CA ALA A 128 -12.39 1.27 -3.52
C ALA A 128 -11.15 2.04 -3.05
N VAL A 129 -10.06 1.31 -2.83
CA VAL A 129 -8.74 1.84 -2.43
C VAL A 129 -7.60 1.03 -3.04
N LEU A 130 -6.39 1.59 -2.99
CA LEU A 130 -5.16 0.84 -3.20
C LEU A 130 -4.81 0.08 -1.91
N LEU A 131 -4.82 -1.25 -1.96
CA LEU A 131 -4.26 -2.10 -0.91
C LEU A 131 -2.76 -2.23 -1.09
N GLN A 132 -2.01 -2.16 0.01
CA GLN A 132 -0.56 -2.43 0.03
C GLN A 132 -0.23 -3.43 1.14
N LEU A 133 0.26 -4.60 0.75
CA LEU A 133 0.71 -5.64 1.67
C LEU A 133 2.24 -5.64 1.73
N TYR A 134 2.76 -5.25 2.89
CA TYR A 134 4.19 -5.21 3.17
C TYR A 134 4.69 -6.54 3.73
N HIS A 135 6.03 -6.70 3.73
CA HIS A 135 6.74 -7.85 4.30
C HIS A 135 6.25 -9.21 3.76
N GLN A 136 5.89 -9.26 2.48
CA GLN A 136 5.57 -10.50 1.79
C GLN A 136 6.86 -11.18 1.30
N PRO A 137 6.88 -12.52 1.16
CA PRO A 137 8.00 -13.23 0.56
C PRO A 137 8.34 -12.71 -0.85
N ASP A 138 9.58 -12.88 -1.27
CA ASP A 138 10.06 -12.50 -2.60
C ASP A 138 9.28 -13.22 -3.72
N GLU A 139 9.25 -12.61 -4.93
CA GLU A 139 8.47 -13.11 -6.08
C GLU A 139 8.91 -14.50 -6.52
N THR A 140 10.20 -14.80 -6.33
CA THR A 140 10.79 -16.10 -6.63
C THR A 140 10.35 -17.19 -5.66
N ILE A 141 9.83 -16.83 -4.48
CA ILE A 141 9.36 -17.76 -3.44
C ILE A 141 7.84 -17.87 -3.49
N VAL A 142 7.15 -16.73 -3.51
CA VAL A 142 5.69 -16.65 -3.60
C VAL A 142 5.32 -15.56 -4.63
N PRO A 143 4.78 -15.95 -5.79
CA PRO A 143 4.27 -15.03 -6.79
C PRO A 143 3.18 -14.12 -6.21
N THR A 144 3.15 -12.86 -6.65
CA THR A 144 2.12 -11.90 -6.22
C THR A 144 0.68 -12.38 -6.46
N THR A 145 0.47 -13.15 -7.52
CA THR A 145 -0.82 -13.73 -7.90
C THR A 145 -1.32 -14.81 -6.93
N GLU A 146 -0.42 -15.44 -6.16
CA GLU A 146 -0.79 -16.38 -5.10
C GLU A 146 -1.15 -15.66 -3.79
N ILE A 147 -0.64 -14.43 -3.59
CA ILE A 147 -0.92 -13.60 -2.41
C ILE A 147 -2.26 -12.87 -2.57
N LEU A 148 -2.47 -12.23 -3.72
CA LEU A 148 -3.70 -11.55 -4.07
C LEU A 148 -4.19 -12.05 -5.42
N ASN A 149 -5.40 -12.60 -5.45
CA ASN A 149 -6.02 -13.09 -6.68
C ASN A 149 -7.28 -12.29 -7.01
N THR A 150 -7.41 -11.93 -8.29
CA THR A 150 -8.67 -11.44 -8.83
C THR A 150 -9.57 -12.66 -8.97
N ASN A 151 -10.50 -12.87 -8.04
CA ASN A 151 -11.51 -13.92 -8.21
C ASN A 151 -12.35 -13.58 -9.46
N MET A 152 -11.98 -14.18 -10.58
CA MET A 152 -12.80 -14.27 -11.78
C MET A 152 -13.93 -15.26 -11.44
N VAL A 153 -15.03 -14.74 -10.90
CA VAL A 153 -16.31 -15.46 -10.89
C VAL A 153 -17.04 -15.13 -12.18
#